data_AF-A0AAN9L5G7-F1
#
_entry.id   AF-A0AAN9L5G7-F1
#
_cell.length_a   1.000
_cell.length_b   1.000
_cell.length_c   1.000
_cell.angle_alpha   90.00
_cell.angle_beta   90.00
_cell.angle_gamma   90.00
#
_symmetry.space_group_name_H-M   'P 1'
#
loop_
_entity.id
_entity.type
_entity.pdbx_description
1 polymer ?
#
loop_
_entity_poly.entity_id
_entity_poly.type
_entity_poly.pdbx_seq_one_letter_code
_entity_poly.pdbx_strand_id
1 'polypeptide(L)'
;MQVTLTKRIIPNYKLVNTFLSSDAKSLASIVYCPSLLYSKLVAPNVKLLLDNGVVSSNIFRILRLQPFVICTVNLGKKLPELKTLGFDPSTSYFAPALLAKIAVGKSLWDEKIDVFKSWGWSEETILEAFRRQPNCMLASKDKINRDQGFLDIVWRAGSFQGLWFSKGLRSKRASLLSPFFISEKLFEQNFVKCFEEEETSRLLKLYMGKMNAENERVHGKCDMS
;
A
#
# COMPACT_ATOMS: atom_id res chain seq x y z
N MET A 1 36.38 2.96 5.31
CA MET A 1 36.28 2.81 3.82
C MET A 1 35.82 4.13 3.22
N GLN A 2 36.68 4.79 2.45
CA GLN A 2 36.28 5.97 1.66
C GLN A 2 35.23 5.58 0.61
N VAL A 3 34.08 6.25 0.60
CA VAL A 3 33.13 6.16 -0.51
C VAL A 3 33.71 6.97 -1.66
N THR A 4 34.21 6.32 -2.71
CA THR A 4 34.71 7.05 -3.89
C THR A 4 33.59 7.23 -4.91
N LEU A 5 33.60 8.40 -5.56
CA LEU A 5 32.63 8.81 -6.58
C LEU A 5 32.46 7.72 -7.66
N THR A 6 33.58 7.19 -8.14
CA THR A 6 33.63 6.20 -9.24
C THR A 6 33.23 4.80 -8.82
N LYS A 7 33.44 4.40 -7.56
CA LYS A 7 33.16 3.03 -7.11
C LYS A 7 31.75 2.83 -6.58
N ARG A 8 31.06 3.90 -6.16
CA ARG A 8 29.73 3.76 -5.54
C ARG A 8 28.68 4.74 -6.02
N ILE A 9 28.99 6.03 -6.00
CA ILE A 9 28.01 7.08 -6.33
C ILE A 9 27.55 6.96 -7.78
N ILE A 10 28.49 6.93 -8.74
CA ILE A 10 28.17 6.82 -10.17
C ILE A 10 27.46 5.49 -10.50
N PRO A 11 27.94 4.31 -10.04
CA PRO A 11 27.24 3.05 -10.27
C PRO A 11 25.82 3.03 -9.71
N ASN A 12 25.61 3.51 -8.47
CA ASN A 12 24.29 3.54 -7.87
C ASN A 12 23.35 4.50 -8.59
N TYR A 13 23.84 5.69 -8.98
CA TYR A 13 23.06 6.63 -9.80
C TYR A 13 22.60 5.97 -11.10
N LYS A 14 23.54 5.35 -11.84
CA LYS A 14 23.23 4.66 -13.10
C LYS A 14 22.20 3.56 -12.90
N LEU A 15 22.35 2.74 -11.87
CA LEU A 15 21.42 1.68 -11.52
C LEU A 15 20.02 2.21 -11.17
N VAL A 16 19.91 3.27 -10.36
CA VAL A 16 18.61 3.89 -10.06
C VAL A 16 17.97 4.43 -11.35
N ASN A 17 18.77 5.05 -12.22
CA ASN A 17 18.30 5.63 -13.46
C ASN A 17 17.82 4.58 -14.48
N THR A 18 18.34 3.34 -14.46
CA THR A 18 17.85 2.28 -15.35
C THR A 18 16.38 1.94 -15.11
N PHE A 19 15.87 2.13 -13.89
CA PHE A 19 14.46 1.88 -13.57
C PHE A 19 13.59 3.11 -13.76
N LEU A 20 14.09 4.30 -13.40
CA LEU A 20 13.31 5.54 -13.45
C LEU A 20 13.30 6.18 -14.85
N SER A 21 14.29 5.83 -15.68
CA SER A 21 14.47 6.27 -17.07
C SER A 21 14.32 7.78 -17.24
N SER A 22 14.79 8.56 -16.27
CA SER A 22 14.67 10.02 -16.23
C SER A 22 15.56 10.58 -15.13
N ASP A 23 16.51 11.43 -15.51
CA ASP A 23 17.40 12.09 -14.55
C ASP A 23 16.61 12.92 -13.53
N ALA A 24 15.57 13.63 -13.95
CA ALA A 24 14.71 14.39 -13.03
C ALA A 24 14.04 13.50 -11.96
N LYS A 25 13.52 12.33 -12.35
CA LYS A 25 12.92 11.38 -11.38
C LYS A 25 13.99 10.76 -10.48
N SER A 26 15.15 10.43 -11.04
CA SER A 26 16.29 9.88 -10.30
C SER A 26 16.80 10.87 -9.26
N LEU A 27 17.00 12.12 -9.64
CA LEU A 27 17.40 13.19 -8.73
C LEU A 27 16.33 13.44 -7.65
N ALA A 28 15.04 13.45 -7.99
CA ALA A 28 13.98 13.58 -6.99
C ALA A 28 13.99 12.43 -5.97
N SER A 29 14.21 11.19 -6.42
CA SER A 29 14.35 10.00 -5.56
C SER A 29 15.58 10.10 -4.65
N ILE A 30 16.71 10.57 -5.18
CA ILE A 30 17.96 10.75 -4.45
C ILE A 30 17.86 11.90 -3.43
N VAL A 31 17.22 13.02 -3.78
CA VAL A 31 16.97 14.14 -2.86
C VAL A 31 16.11 13.65 -1.69
N TYR A 32 15.10 12.83 -1.97
CA TYR A 32 14.27 12.22 -0.92
C TYR A 32 15.07 11.21 -0.08
N CYS A 33 15.99 10.46 -0.66
CA CYS A 33 16.79 9.44 0.03
C CYS A 33 18.26 9.45 -0.43
N PRO A 34 19.10 10.32 0.16
CA PRO A 34 20.50 10.47 -0.26
C PRO A 34 21.32 9.18 -0.11
N SER A 35 20.92 8.28 0.78
CA SER A 35 21.57 6.98 0.99
C SER A 35 21.58 6.09 -0.25
N LEU A 36 20.71 6.34 -1.24
CA LEU A 36 20.79 5.66 -2.54
C LEU A 36 22.17 5.81 -3.19
N LEU A 37 22.87 6.94 -3.02
CA LEU A 37 24.15 7.16 -3.69
C LEU A 37 25.32 6.43 -3.02
N TYR A 38 25.31 6.29 -1.70
CA TYR A 38 26.48 5.82 -0.94
C TYR A 38 26.25 4.52 -0.17
N SER A 39 25.02 4.00 -0.12
CA SER A 39 24.73 2.71 0.51
C SER A 39 25.31 1.58 -0.34
N LYS A 40 26.04 0.69 0.33
CA LYS A 40 26.55 -0.57 -0.25
C LYS A 40 25.43 -1.59 -0.54
N LEU A 41 24.21 -1.33 -0.05
CA LEU A 41 23.09 -2.25 -0.11
C LEU A 41 22.27 -2.10 -1.40
N VAL A 42 22.41 -0.99 -2.14
CA VAL A 42 21.55 -0.70 -3.31
C VAL A 42 21.63 -1.78 -4.36
N ALA A 43 22.82 -2.04 -4.91
CA ALA A 43 22.99 -3.07 -5.94
C ALA A 43 22.63 -4.50 -5.44
N PRO A 44 23.09 -4.95 -4.26
CA PRO A 44 22.67 -6.24 -3.71
C PRO A 44 21.16 -6.37 -3.51
N ASN A 45 20.49 -5.34 -3.01
CA ASN A 45 19.05 -5.37 -2.75
C ASN A 45 18.22 -5.33 -4.03
N VAL A 46 18.64 -4.53 -5.02
CA VAL A 46 18.00 -4.55 -6.35
C VAL A 46 18.14 -5.93 -6.99
N LYS A 47 19.33 -6.53 -6.95
CA LYS A 47 19.55 -7.90 -7.43
C LYS A 47 18.65 -8.89 -6.68
N LEU A 48 18.61 -8.81 -5.35
CA LEU A 48 17.79 -9.69 -4.52
C LEU A 48 16.29 -9.60 -4.86
N LEU A 49 15.78 -8.40 -5.16
CA LEU A 49 14.39 -8.19 -5.60
C LEU A 49 14.14 -8.90 -6.94
N LEU A 50 15.02 -8.68 -7.92
CA LEU A 50 14.91 -9.30 -9.24
C LEU A 50 15.00 -10.84 -9.15
N ASP A 51 15.96 -11.36 -8.39
CA ASP A 51 16.14 -12.80 -8.13
C ASP A 51 14.92 -13.43 -7.44
N ASN A 52 14.11 -12.62 -6.73
CA ASN A 52 12.86 -13.05 -6.10
C ASN A 52 11.61 -12.85 -6.96
N GLY A 53 11.76 -12.48 -8.23
CA GLY A 53 10.65 -12.31 -9.19
C GLY A 53 9.96 -10.94 -9.13
N VAL A 54 10.53 -9.97 -8.40
CA VAL A 54 9.96 -8.61 -8.36
C VAL A 54 10.21 -7.93 -9.70
N VAL A 55 9.12 -7.59 -10.38
CA VAL A 55 9.17 -6.95 -11.70
C VAL A 55 9.69 -5.51 -11.64
N SER A 56 10.32 -5.04 -12.72
CA SER A 56 10.90 -3.69 -12.81
C SER A 56 9.90 -2.56 -12.52
N SER A 57 8.61 -2.75 -12.83
CA SER A 57 7.55 -1.77 -12.51
C SER A 57 7.32 -1.60 -11.01
N ASN A 58 7.50 -2.66 -10.21
CA ASN A 58 7.45 -2.60 -8.76
C ASN A 58 8.73 -1.96 -8.20
N ILE A 59 9.90 -2.25 -8.75
CA ILE A 59 11.16 -1.57 -8.38
C ILE A 59 11.07 -0.07 -8.68
N PHE A 60 10.51 0.30 -9.83
CA PHE A 60 10.20 1.70 -10.18
C PHE A 60 9.30 2.36 -9.12
N ARG A 61 8.21 1.69 -8.70
CA ARG A 61 7.31 2.21 -7.67
C ARG A 61 8.02 2.42 -6.33
N ILE A 62 8.87 1.47 -5.93
CA ILE A 62 9.68 1.56 -4.71
C ILE A 62 10.62 2.77 -4.79
N LEU A 63 11.42 2.89 -5.86
CA LEU A 63 12.37 3.99 -6.03
C LEU A 63 11.66 5.35 -6.09
N ARG A 64 10.49 5.43 -6.73
CA ARG A 64 9.74 6.68 -6.87
C ARG A 64 9.10 7.14 -5.56
N LEU A 65 8.55 6.23 -4.78
CA LEU A 65 7.72 6.58 -3.62
C LEU A 65 8.44 6.41 -2.29
N GLN A 66 9.24 5.35 -2.15
CA GLN A 66 9.87 4.96 -0.89
C GLN A 66 11.26 4.30 -1.10
N PRO A 67 12.23 5.05 -1.65
CA PRO A 67 13.55 4.52 -2.01
C PRO A 67 14.37 3.96 -0.85
N PHE A 68 14.04 4.33 0.41
CA PHE A 68 14.72 3.79 1.59
C PHE A 68 14.57 2.27 1.74
N VAL A 69 13.51 1.67 1.16
CA VAL A 69 13.33 0.21 1.08
C VAL A 69 14.52 -0.47 0.42
N ILE A 70 15.12 0.16 -0.61
CA ILE A 70 16.31 -0.38 -1.29
C ILE A 70 17.56 -0.27 -0.43
N CYS A 71 17.55 0.56 0.61
CA CYS A 71 18.69 0.78 1.51
C CYS A 71 18.62 -0.04 2.80
N THR A 72 17.63 -0.93 2.97
CA THR A 72 17.44 -1.68 4.23
C THR A 72 18.31 -2.94 4.31
N VAL A 73 18.72 -3.31 5.52
CA VAL A 73 19.41 -4.59 5.80
C VAL A 73 18.43 -5.77 5.95
N ASN A 74 17.14 -5.48 6.19
CA ASN A 74 16.15 -6.51 6.52
C ASN A 74 15.47 -7.14 5.29
N LEU A 75 15.84 -6.73 4.07
CA LEU A 75 15.12 -7.10 2.85
C LEU A 75 15.05 -8.61 2.66
N GLY A 76 16.17 -9.32 2.86
CA GLY A 76 16.23 -10.77 2.74
C GLY A 76 15.33 -11.54 3.71
N LYS A 77 14.96 -10.95 4.86
CA LYS A 77 14.00 -11.54 5.80
C LYS A 77 12.55 -11.24 5.41
N LYS A 78 12.31 -10.07 4.79
CA LYS A 78 10.95 -9.61 4.43
C LYS A 78 10.40 -10.22 3.16
N LEU A 79 11.25 -10.58 2.20
CA LEU A 79 10.79 -11.20 0.95
C LEU A 79 10.17 -12.59 1.15
N PRO A 80 10.78 -13.53 1.91
CA PRO A 80 10.15 -14.81 2.22
C PRO A 80 8.88 -14.65 3.04
N GLU A 81 8.87 -13.73 4.02
CA GLU A 81 7.70 -13.43 4.84
C GLU A 81 6.49 -13.07 3.96
N LEU A 82 6.65 -12.17 2.99
CA LEU A 82 5.56 -11.80 2.06
C LEU A 82 5.08 -12.96 1.20
N LYS A 83 5.99 -13.84 0.76
CA LYS A 83 5.64 -15.03 -0.02
C LYS A 83 4.79 -15.99 0.83
N THR A 84 5.15 -16.21 2.09
CA THR A 84 4.34 -16.99 3.05
C THR A 84 2.98 -16.34 3.29
N LEU A 85 2.92 -15.01 3.32
CA LEU A 85 1.66 -14.27 3.39
C LEU A 85 0.87 -14.29 2.07
N GLY A 86 1.32 -14.98 1.01
CA GLY A 86 0.57 -15.15 -0.24
C GLY A 86 0.66 -13.96 -1.21
N PHE A 87 1.64 -13.07 -1.06
CA PHE A 87 1.88 -12.02 -2.05
C PHE A 87 2.66 -12.54 -3.24
N ASP A 88 2.15 -12.26 -4.44
CA ASP A 88 2.87 -12.46 -5.69
C ASP A 88 3.76 -11.23 -6.00
N PRO A 89 5.10 -11.40 -6.10
CA PRO A 89 6.08 -10.37 -6.49
C PRO A 89 5.79 -9.63 -7.80
N SER A 90 5.03 -10.25 -8.71
CA SER A 90 4.66 -9.67 -10.00
C SER A 90 3.54 -8.61 -9.89
N THR A 91 2.75 -8.65 -8.81
CA THR A 91 1.55 -7.81 -8.66
C THR A 91 1.88 -6.42 -8.15
N SER A 92 1.05 -5.43 -8.50
CA SER A 92 1.25 -4.04 -8.07
C SER A 92 1.08 -3.79 -6.56
N TYR A 93 0.54 -4.78 -5.83
CA TYR A 93 0.36 -4.78 -4.38
C TYR A 93 1.63 -5.16 -3.62
N PHE A 94 2.58 -5.84 -4.28
CA PHE A 94 3.81 -6.31 -3.64
C PHE A 94 4.66 -5.16 -3.07
N ALA A 95 4.89 -4.10 -3.86
CA ALA A 95 5.70 -2.97 -3.42
C ALA A 95 5.12 -2.26 -2.17
N PRO A 96 3.81 -1.93 -2.12
CA PRO A 96 3.16 -1.46 -0.89
C PRO A 96 3.25 -2.42 0.30
N ALA A 97 3.09 -3.73 0.08
CA ALA A 97 3.18 -4.72 1.15
C ALA A 97 4.59 -4.82 1.73
N LEU A 98 5.60 -4.83 0.86
CA LEU A 98 7.01 -4.81 1.27
C LEU A 98 7.36 -3.56 2.06
N LEU A 99 6.88 -2.41 1.58
CA LEU A 99 7.02 -1.16 2.29
C LEU A 99 6.40 -1.24 3.70
N ALA A 100 5.16 -1.74 3.83
CA ALA A 100 4.50 -1.88 5.12
C ALA A 100 5.32 -2.75 6.10
N LYS A 101 5.86 -3.88 5.63
CA LYS A 101 6.66 -4.79 6.46
C LYS A 101 8.04 -4.24 6.83
N ILE A 102 8.57 -3.26 6.09
CA ILE A 102 9.84 -2.60 6.39
C ILE A 102 9.63 -1.37 7.28
N ALA A 103 8.63 -0.56 6.98
CA ALA A 103 8.40 0.75 7.61
C ALA A 103 7.71 0.63 8.97
N VAL A 104 6.82 -0.37 9.12
CA VAL A 104 6.03 -0.55 10.34
C VAL A 104 6.74 -1.56 11.23
N GLY A 105 7.28 -1.06 12.34
CA GLY A 105 7.91 -1.89 13.37
C GLY A 105 6.90 -2.82 14.05
N LYS A 106 7.39 -3.90 14.68
CA LYS A 106 6.54 -4.95 15.28
C LYS A 106 5.51 -4.40 16.27
N SER A 107 5.95 -3.57 17.24
CA SER A 107 5.02 -2.97 18.23
C SER A 107 3.87 -2.22 17.56
N LEU A 108 4.19 -1.34 16.61
CA LEU A 108 3.19 -0.55 15.91
C LEU A 108 2.31 -1.40 14.99
N TRP A 109 2.86 -2.47 14.43
CA TRP A 109 2.09 -3.45 13.67
C TRP A 109 1.05 -4.13 14.56
N ASP A 110 1.47 -4.64 15.72
CA ASP A 110 0.60 -5.33 16.67
C ASP A 110 -0.49 -4.40 17.20
N GLU A 111 -0.16 -3.15 17.54
CA GLU A 111 -1.15 -2.13 17.92
C GLU A 111 -2.19 -1.84 16.83
N LYS A 112 -1.80 -1.90 15.55
CA LYS A 112 -2.76 -1.76 14.43
C LYS A 112 -3.65 -2.99 14.30
N ILE A 113 -3.09 -4.19 14.49
CA ILE A 113 -3.87 -5.43 14.52
C ILE A 113 -4.92 -5.36 15.63
N ASP A 114 -4.56 -4.86 16.82
CA ASP A 114 -5.50 -4.72 17.94
C ASP A 114 -6.64 -3.74 17.63
N VAL A 115 -6.38 -2.68 16.88
CA VAL A 115 -7.44 -1.79 16.36
C VAL A 115 -8.43 -2.58 15.52
N PHE A 116 -7.97 -3.37 14.54
CA PHE A 116 -8.88 -4.18 13.73
C PHE A 116 -9.63 -5.24 14.55
N LYS A 117 -8.95 -5.88 15.51
CA LYS A 117 -9.59 -6.83 16.43
C LYS A 117 -10.68 -6.18 17.28
N SER A 118 -10.49 -4.92 17.69
CA SER A 118 -11.51 -4.17 18.43
C SER A 118 -12.79 -3.93 17.63
N TRP A 119 -12.74 -4.04 16.30
CA TRP A 119 -13.90 -3.99 15.42
C TRP A 119 -14.55 -5.35 15.18
N GLY A 120 -14.05 -6.41 15.81
CA GLY A 120 -14.52 -7.78 15.64
C GLY A 120 -13.92 -8.52 14.45
N TRP A 121 -12.86 -8.01 13.81
CA TRP A 121 -12.22 -8.71 12.70
C TRP A 121 -11.36 -9.88 13.21
N SER A 122 -11.46 -11.03 12.51
CA SER A 122 -10.56 -12.16 12.75
C SER A 122 -9.16 -11.92 12.17
N GLU A 123 -8.15 -12.66 12.62
CA GLU A 123 -6.79 -12.53 12.06
C GLU A 123 -6.75 -12.85 10.56
N GLU A 124 -7.55 -13.81 10.10
CA GLU A 124 -7.70 -14.16 8.69
C GLU A 124 -8.25 -12.99 7.88
N THR A 125 -9.26 -12.31 8.41
CA THR A 125 -9.90 -11.14 7.78
C THR A 125 -8.90 -9.99 7.68
N ILE A 126 -8.14 -9.74 8.74
CA ILE A 126 -7.09 -8.70 8.75
C ILE A 126 -5.99 -9.03 7.75
N LEU A 127 -5.58 -10.30 7.68
CA LEU A 127 -4.56 -10.73 6.74
C LEU A 127 -5.01 -10.60 5.29
N GLU A 128 -6.25 -10.98 4.99
CA GLU A 128 -6.80 -10.76 3.66
C GLU A 128 -6.93 -9.25 3.37
N ALA A 129 -7.23 -8.39 4.35
CA ALA A 129 -7.26 -6.92 4.21
C ALA A 129 -5.91 -6.37 3.82
N PHE A 130 -4.88 -6.87 4.50
CA PHE A 130 -3.51 -6.55 4.14
C PHE A 130 -3.17 -7.03 2.72
N ARG A 131 -3.60 -8.22 2.28
CA ARG A 131 -3.36 -8.71 0.91
C ARG A 131 -4.00 -7.85 -0.16
N ARG A 132 -5.28 -7.48 0.03
CA ARG A 132 -6.06 -6.72 -0.94
C ARG A 132 -5.63 -5.25 -0.99
N GLN A 133 -5.28 -4.69 0.16
CA GLN A 133 -4.91 -3.28 0.28
C GLN A 133 -3.80 -3.09 1.32
N PRO A 134 -2.52 -3.33 0.95
CA PRO A 134 -1.43 -3.30 1.92
C PRO A 134 -1.20 -1.93 2.58
N ASN A 135 -1.69 -0.85 1.96
CA ASN A 135 -1.57 0.49 2.53
C ASN A 135 -2.44 0.69 3.77
N CYS A 136 -3.40 -0.19 4.07
CA CYS A 136 -4.14 -0.12 5.33
C CYS A 136 -3.18 -0.15 6.54
N MET A 137 -2.08 -0.89 6.45
CA MET A 137 -1.07 -0.96 7.50
C MET A 137 -0.10 0.23 7.50
N LEU A 138 -0.09 1.05 6.44
CA LEU A 138 0.72 2.28 6.33
C LEU A 138 0.00 3.52 6.85
N ALA A 139 -1.33 3.48 6.97
CA ALA A 139 -2.13 4.55 7.57
C ALA A 139 -1.74 4.76 9.06
N SER A 140 -1.98 5.95 9.62
CA SER A 140 -1.87 6.16 11.07
C SER A 140 -2.96 5.38 11.82
N LYS A 141 -2.78 5.14 13.13
CA LYS A 141 -3.82 4.46 13.94
C LYS A 141 -5.13 5.27 13.95
N ASP A 142 -5.03 6.59 14.08
CA ASP A 142 -6.20 7.49 14.10
C ASP A 142 -6.97 7.44 12.78
N LYS A 143 -6.25 7.35 11.66
CA LYS A 143 -6.86 7.19 10.34
C LYS A 143 -7.56 5.85 10.21
N ILE A 144 -6.91 4.76 10.63
CA ILE A 144 -7.54 3.43 10.66
C ILE A 144 -8.82 3.48 11.51
N ASN A 145 -8.75 4.03 12.73
CA ASN A 145 -9.89 4.18 13.66
C ASN A 145 -11.05 5.01 13.10
N ARG A 146 -10.77 6.13 12.42
CA ARG A 146 -11.83 6.98 11.83
C ARG A 146 -12.47 6.36 10.60
N ASP A 147 -11.70 5.59 9.84
CA ASP A 147 -12.09 5.06 8.54
C ASP A 147 -12.57 3.60 8.61
N GLN A 148 -13.15 3.14 9.72
CA GLN A 148 -13.77 1.81 9.80
C GLN A 148 -14.74 1.59 8.62
N GLY A 149 -15.54 2.61 8.30
CA GLY A 149 -16.44 2.60 7.14
C GLY A 149 -15.71 2.61 5.79
N PHE A 150 -14.62 3.36 5.63
CA PHE A 150 -13.85 3.37 4.37
C PHE A 150 -13.09 2.06 4.16
N LEU A 151 -12.63 1.40 5.22
CA LEU A 151 -12.02 0.07 5.14
C LEU A 151 -13.07 -1.00 4.81
N ASP A 152 -14.27 -0.97 5.40
CA ASP A 152 -15.38 -1.88 5.03
C ASP A 152 -15.85 -1.63 3.58
N ILE A 153 -15.95 -0.37 3.15
CA ILE A 153 -16.28 -0.04 1.75
C ILE A 153 -15.14 -0.47 0.83
N VAL A 154 -13.86 -0.21 1.11
CA VAL A 154 -12.73 -0.63 0.24
C VAL A 154 -12.59 -2.16 0.19
N TRP A 155 -12.83 -2.83 1.32
CA TRP A 155 -12.85 -4.29 1.45
C TRP A 155 -13.88 -4.92 0.51
N ARG A 156 -15.11 -4.39 0.54
CA ARG A 156 -16.24 -4.92 -0.23
C ARG A 156 -16.36 -4.28 -1.62
N ALA A 157 -15.74 -3.12 -1.86
CA ALA A 157 -15.68 -2.43 -3.16
C ALA A 157 -14.42 -2.75 -3.98
N GLY A 158 -13.55 -3.67 -3.54
CA GLY A 158 -12.65 -4.35 -4.47
C GLY A 158 -13.40 -4.97 -5.67
N SER A 159 -14.69 -5.30 -5.48
CA SER A 159 -15.63 -5.73 -6.52
C SER A 159 -16.33 -4.58 -7.26
N PHE A 160 -16.23 -3.33 -6.76
CA PHE A 160 -16.96 -2.16 -7.22
C PHE A 160 -16.06 -0.96 -7.56
N GLN A 161 -14.80 -1.19 -7.94
CA GLN A 161 -13.93 -0.15 -8.47
C GLN A 161 -14.66 0.69 -9.54
N GLY A 162 -15.43 0.01 -10.41
CA GLY A 162 -16.28 0.64 -11.44
C GLY A 162 -17.39 1.56 -10.91
N LEU A 163 -17.92 1.33 -9.71
CA LEU A 163 -18.97 2.16 -9.10
C LEU A 163 -18.43 3.54 -8.68
N TRP A 164 -17.18 3.61 -8.24
CA TRP A 164 -16.54 4.85 -7.83
C TRP A 164 -16.20 5.72 -9.05
N PHE A 165 -15.80 5.10 -10.16
CA PHE A 165 -15.63 5.80 -11.44
C PHE A 165 -16.97 6.23 -12.05
N SER A 166 -18.03 5.41 -11.95
CA SER A 166 -19.33 5.72 -12.54
C SER A 166 -20.11 6.80 -11.79
N LYS A 167 -19.87 6.95 -10.48
CA LYS A 167 -20.47 8.00 -9.65
C LYS A 167 -19.64 9.28 -9.54
N GLY A 168 -18.51 9.38 -10.25
CA GLY A 168 -17.68 10.60 -10.27
C GLY A 168 -16.92 10.88 -8.95
N LEU A 169 -17.00 9.98 -7.97
CA LEU A 169 -16.38 10.11 -6.64
C LEU A 169 -14.84 10.03 -6.68
N ARG A 170 -14.26 9.79 -7.86
CA ARG A 170 -12.82 9.68 -8.05
C ARG A 170 -12.41 9.98 -9.48
N SER A 171 -11.43 10.88 -9.64
CA SER A 171 -10.76 11.13 -10.92
C SER A 171 -10.11 9.86 -11.46
N LYS A 172 -10.19 9.65 -12.78
CA LYS A 172 -9.62 8.46 -13.43
C LYS A 172 -8.11 8.27 -13.22
N ARG A 173 -7.43 9.33 -12.80
CA ARG A 173 -5.98 9.42 -12.60
C ARG A 173 -5.56 9.49 -11.12
N ALA A 174 -6.51 9.53 -10.19
CA ALA A 174 -6.19 9.63 -8.76
C ALA A 174 -5.55 8.32 -8.28
N SER A 175 -4.37 8.43 -7.65
CA SER A 175 -3.64 7.27 -7.12
C SER A 175 -4.39 6.61 -5.97
N LEU A 176 -4.59 5.28 -5.98
CA LEU A 176 -5.21 4.52 -4.87
C LEU A 176 -4.40 4.62 -3.58
N LEU A 177 -3.17 5.10 -3.71
CA LEU A 177 -2.22 5.23 -2.64
C LEU A 177 -2.23 6.62 -2.00
N SER A 178 -2.65 7.67 -2.73
CA SER A 178 -2.51 9.05 -2.25
C SER A 178 -3.15 9.31 -0.88
N PRO A 179 -4.31 8.73 -0.52
CA PRO A 179 -4.87 8.95 0.81
C PRO A 179 -3.93 8.49 1.93
N PHE A 180 -3.12 7.46 1.69
CA PHE A 180 -2.22 6.86 2.68
C PHE A 180 -0.88 7.59 2.81
N PHE A 181 -0.55 8.50 1.89
CA PHE A 181 0.76 9.18 1.83
C PHE A 181 0.70 10.71 2.02
N ILE A 182 -0.48 11.29 2.19
CA ILE A 182 -0.65 12.72 2.49
C ILE A 182 -0.78 12.97 3.99
N SER A 183 -0.51 14.20 4.42
CA SER A 183 -0.69 14.59 5.82
C SER A 183 -2.14 14.45 6.26
N GLU A 184 -2.36 14.27 7.57
CA GLU A 184 -3.71 14.12 8.11
C GLU A 184 -4.61 15.30 7.75
N LYS A 185 -4.07 16.53 7.81
CA LYS A 185 -4.79 17.74 7.40
C LYS A 185 -5.24 17.69 5.94
N LEU A 186 -4.36 17.26 5.04
CA LEU A 186 -4.69 17.11 3.61
C LEU A 186 -5.62 15.92 3.38
N PHE A 187 -5.51 14.86 4.18
CA PHE A 187 -6.42 13.74 4.09
C PHE A 187 -7.84 14.14 4.46
N GLU A 188 -8.02 14.80 5.59
CA GLU A 188 -9.31 15.31 6.01
C GLU A 188 -9.91 16.23 4.95
N GLN A 189 -9.12 17.18 4.43
CA GLN A 189 -9.60 18.11 3.40
C GLN A 189 -9.98 17.41 2.10
N ASN A 190 -9.17 16.46 1.64
CA ASN A 190 -9.32 15.89 0.31
C ASN A 190 -10.21 14.63 0.25
N PHE A 191 -10.49 13.99 1.38
CA PHE A 191 -11.18 12.69 1.42
C PHE A 191 -12.28 12.57 2.48
N VAL A 192 -12.32 13.45 3.50
CA VAL A 192 -13.34 13.41 4.56
C VAL A 192 -14.31 14.58 4.42
N LYS A 193 -13.79 15.81 4.36
CA LYS A 193 -14.56 17.07 4.29
C LYS A 193 -14.98 17.44 2.86
N CYS A 194 -14.49 16.73 1.86
CA CYS A 194 -14.82 16.99 0.46
C CYS A 194 -16.16 16.38 0.02
N PHE A 195 -16.76 15.52 0.85
CA PHE A 195 -18.08 14.96 0.64
C PHE A 195 -19.04 15.61 1.63
N GLU A 196 -20.18 16.09 1.15
CA GLU A 196 -21.24 16.55 2.05
C GLU A 196 -21.70 15.37 2.92
N GLU A 197 -21.95 15.60 4.22
CA GLU A 197 -22.38 14.58 5.19
C GLU A 197 -23.58 13.76 4.66
N GLU A 198 -24.43 14.41 3.87
CA GLU A 198 -25.61 13.83 3.26
C GLU A 198 -25.29 12.79 2.17
N GLU A 199 -24.25 13.01 1.35
CA GLU A 199 -23.82 12.06 0.33
C GLU A 199 -23.17 10.82 0.96
N THR A 200 -22.40 11.00 2.03
CA THR A 200 -21.80 9.91 2.81
C THR A 200 -22.88 9.05 3.47
N SER A 201 -23.88 9.69 4.09
CA SER A 201 -25.04 9.02 4.70
C SER A 201 -25.90 8.29 3.66
N ARG A 202 -26.09 8.88 2.47
CA ARG A 202 -26.81 8.27 1.35
C ARG A 202 -26.06 7.08 0.75
N LEU A 203 -24.73 7.16 0.66
CA LEU A 203 -23.88 6.05 0.24
C LEU A 203 -23.95 4.89 1.24
N LEU A 204 -23.84 5.17 2.54
CA LEU A 204 -23.98 4.15 3.59
C LEU A 204 -25.36 3.47 3.54
N LYS A 205 -26.45 4.23 3.35
CA LYS A 205 -27.81 3.66 3.20
C LYS A 205 -27.96 2.80 1.94
N LEU A 206 -27.45 3.26 0.80
CA LEU A 206 -27.44 2.48 -0.46
C LEU A 206 -26.61 1.20 -0.34
N TYR A 207 -25.51 1.28 0.40
CA TYR A 207 -24.62 0.16 0.65
C TYR A 207 -25.28 -0.88 1.55
N MET A 208 -25.81 -0.46 2.70
CA MET A 208 -26.53 -1.32 3.65
C MET A 208 -27.78 -1.97 3.02
N GLY A 209 -28.52 -1.23 2.19
CA GLY A 209 -29.69 -1.78 1.48
C GLY A 209 -29.32 -2.89 0.47
N LYS A 210 -28.19 -2.74 -0.24
CA LYS A 210 -27.70 -3.79 -1.14
C LYS A 210 -27.10 -4.98 -0.39
N MET A 211 -26.42 -4.72 0.71
CA MET A 211 -25.87 -5.75 1.60
C MET A 211 -26.95 -6.70 2.13
N ASN A 212 -28.08 -6.17 2.58
CA ASN A 212 -29.20 -6.99 3.05
C ASN A 212 -29.75 -7.89 1.93
N ALA A 213 -29.93 -7.34 0.73
CA ALA A 213 -30.43 -8.09 -0.43
C ALA A 213 -29.46 -9.18 -0.92
N GLU A 214 -28.14 -9.00 -0.75
CA GLU A 214 -27.14 -10.00 -1.15
C GLU A 214 -26.98 -11.09 -0.08
N ASN A 215 -27.07 -10.73 1.20
CA ASN A 215 -27.03 -11.69 2.30
C ASN A 215 -28.26 -12.62 2.30
N GLU A 216 -29.44 -12.09 1.96
CA GLU A 216 -30.67 -12.86 1.75
C GLU A 216 -30.55 -13.86 0.58
N ARG A 217 -29.81 -13.51 -0.49
CA ARG A 217 -29.57 -14.44 -1.62
C ARG A 217 -28.58 -15.56 -1.29
N VAL A 218 -27.64 -15.31 -0.40
CA VAL A 218 -26.64 -16.30 0.03
C VAL A 218 -27.24 -17.25 1.06
N HIS A 219 -28.01 -16.74 2.03
CA HIS A 219 -28.61 -17.56 3.09
C HIS A 219 -29.92 -18.24 2.64
N GLY A 220 -30.70 -17.64 1.72
CA GLY A 220 -31.88 -18.26 1.14
C GLY A 220 -31.60 -19.43 0.17
N LYS A 221 -30.32 -19.70 -0.14
CA LYS A 221 -29.90 -20.89 -0.90
C LYS A 221 -29.53 -22.09 -0.01
N CYS A 222 -29.28 -21.89 1.28
CA CYS A 222 -28.96 -22.98 2.21
C CYS A 222 -30.20 -23.70 2.76
N ASP A 223 -31.40 -23.12 2.65
CA ASP A 223 -32.65 -23.72 3.12
C ASP A 223 -33.38 -24.56 2.04
N MET A 224 -32.74 -24.85 0.91
CA MET A 224 -33.33 -25.56 -0.25
C MET A 224 -32.40 -26.64 -0.86
N SER A 225 -31.57 -27.30 -0.04
CA SER A 225 -30.86 -28.54 -0.43
C SER A 225 -30.44 -29.37 0.77
#